data_AF-A0A5K1AE37-F1
#
_entry.id   AF-A0A5K1AE37-F1
#
_cell.length_a   1.000
_cell.length_b   1.000
_cell.length_c   1.000
_cell.angle_alpha   90.00
_cell.angle_beta   90.00
_cell.angle_gamma   90.00
#
_symmetry.space_group_name_H-M   'P 1'
#
loop_
_entity.id
_entity.type
_entity.pdbx_description
1 polymer ?
#
loop_
_entity_poly.entity_id
_entity_poly.type
_entity_poly.pdbx_seq_one_letter_code
_entity_poly.pdbx_strand_id
1 'polypeptide(L)'
;EIAPDHTIKLDRIGADVPIVRRHGSSFRRLTFIGSDGSQRHFLIQTSLTPSARSDERIVQLFRVMNRMFDKHKESRRRHLCFHTPIIIPVWSQ
;
A
#
# COMPACT_ATOMS: atom_id res chain seq x y z
N GLU A 1 2.45 -11.44 9.96
CA GLU A 1 2.65 -11.69 8.52
C GLU A 1 1.53 -12.63 8.10
N ILE A 2 0.80 -12.33 7.03
CA ILE A 2 -0.36 -13.12 6.63
C ILE A 2 0.19 -14.41 6.00
N ALA A 3 -0.23 -15.56 6.50
CA ALA A 3 0.23 -16.83 5.96
C ALA A 3 -0.22 -16.97 4.48
N PRO A 4 0.57 -17.64 3.61
CA PRO A 4 0.32 -17.64 2.16
C PRO A 4 -1.06 -18.19 1.75
N ASP A 5 -1.59 -19.11 2.54
CA ASP A 5 -2.93 -19.71 2.43
C ASP A 5 -4.06 -18.71 2.73
N HIS A 6 -3.79 -17.69 3.54
CA HIS A 6 -4.72 -16.61 3.88
C HIS A 6 -4.57 -15.38 2.98
N THR A 7 -3.78 -15.47 1.90
CA THR A 7 -3.65 -14.37 0.94
C THR A 7 -4.77 -14.39 -0.09
N ILE A 8 -5.40 -13.24 -0.28
CA ILE A 8 -6.42 -13.06 -1.32
C ILE A 8 -5.73 -13.04 -2.68
N LYS A 9 -6.15 -13.95 -3.56
CA LYS A 9 -5.61 -14.04 -4.92
C LYS A 9 -6.29 -13.01 -5.82
N LEU A 10 -5.57 -12.55 -6.83
CA LEU A 10 -6.15 -11.70 -7.87
C LEU A 10 -7.08 -12.57 -8.74
N ASP A 11 -8.36 -12.24 -8.77
CA ASP A 11 -9.34 -12.87 -9.66
C ASP A 11 -9.32 -12.18 -11.04
N ARG A 12 -9.49 -10.84 -11.04
CA ARG A 12 -9.46 -10.04 -12.26
C ARG A 12 -9.11 -8.59 -12.01
N ILE A 13 -8.78 -7.87 -13.08
CA ILE A 13 -8.61 -6.41 -13.08
C ILE A 13 -9.88 -5.79 -13.65
N GLY A 14 -10.39 -4.75 -12.99
CA GLY A 14 -11.54 -3.99 -13.46
C GLY A 14 -11.26 -3.30 -14.80
N ALA A 15 -12.28 -3.24 -15.67
CA ALA A 15 -12.14 -2.68 -17.01
C ALA A 15 -11.89 -1.16 -17.00
N ASP A 16 -12.45 -0.45 -16.01
CA ASP A 16 -12.34 1.00 -15.93
C ASP A 16 -11.00 1.45 -15.36
N VAL A 17 -10.32 2.35 -16.08
CA VAL A 17 -9.06 2.96 -15.65
C VAL A 17 -9.24 4.47 -15.47
N PRO A 18 -9.90 4.91 -14.38
CA PRO A 18 -10.13 6.33 -14.15
C PRO A 18 -8.83 7.08 -13.88
N ILE A 19 -8.82 8.35 -14.28
CA ILE A 19 -7.74 9.29 -13.98
C ILE A 19 -8.08 10.01 -12.67
N VAL A 20 -7.20 9.89 -11.68
CA VAL A 20 -7.27 10.58 -10.39
C VAL A 20 -6.40 11.83 -10.46
N ARG A 21 -7.01 13.01 -10.39
CA ARG A 21 -6.30 14.29 -10.36
C ARG A 21 -6.05 14.73 -8.92
N ARG A 22 -4.82 15.17 -8.63
CA ARG A 22 -4.40 15.77 -7.36
C ARG A 22 -3.65 17.07 -7.65
N HIS A 23 -3.36 17.84 -6.61
CA HIS A 23 -2.59 19.07 -6.77
C HIS A 23 -1.22 18.78 -7.40
N GLY A 24 -0.99 19.31 -8.60
CA GLY A 24 0.28 19.15 -9.35
C GLY A 24 0.53 17.76 -9.94
N SER A 25 -0.43 16.83 -9.91
CA SER A 25 -0.21 15.47 -10.43
C SER A 25 -1.51 14.77 -10.86
N SER A 26 -1.38 13.78 -11.75
CA SER A 26 -2.49 12.91 -12.13
C SER A 26 -2.01 11.47 -12.23
N PHE A 27 -2.83 10.53 -11.79
CA PHE A 27 -2.51 9.10 -11.75
C PHE A 27 -3.61 8.30 -12.44
N ARG A 28 -3.24 7.16 -13.03
CA ARG A 28 -4.22 6.14 -13.44
C ARG A 28 -4.47 5.21 -12.26
N ARG A 29 -5.73 4.88 -12.00
CA ARG A 29 -6.10 3.95 -10.93
C ARG A 29 -6.54 2.62 -11.53
N LEU A 30 -5.88 1.53 -11.11
CA LEU A 30 -6.35 0.18 -11.41
C LEU A 30 -7.20 -0.33 -10.25
N THR A 31 -8.25 -1.09 -10.56
CA THR A 31 -9.07 -1.78 -9.58
C THR A 31 -8.80 -3.27 -9.67
N PHE A 32 -8.31 -3.86 -8.60
CA PHE A 32 -8.04 -5.30 -8.49
C PHE A 32 -9.20 -5.93 -7.75
N ILE A 33 -9.75 -7.00 -8.30
CA ILE A 33 -10.84 -7.77 -7.70
C ILE A 33 -10.23 -9.06 -7.16
N GLY A 34 -10.41 -9.29 -5.86
CA GLY A 34 -9.92 -10.46 -5.16
C GLY A 34 -10.80 -11.69 -5.37
N SER A 35 -10.23 -12.88 -5.13
CA SER A 35 -10.96 -14.15 -5.10
C SER A 35 -12.08 -14.20 -4.05
N ASP A 36 -12.06 -13.30 -3.08
CA ASP A 36 -13.11 -13.09 -2.07
C ASP A 36 -14.16 -12.03 -2.48
N GLY A 37 -14.07 -11.50 -3.71
CA GLY A 37 -14.91 -10.42 -4.21
C GLY A 37 -14.52 -9.02 -3.76
N SER A 38 -13.51 -8.87 -2.90
CA SER A 38 -13.06 -7.56 -2.41
C SER A 38 -12.41 -6.74 -3.52
N GLN A 39 -12.62 -5.41 -3.50
CA GLN A 39 -11.99 -4.50 -4.45
C GLN A 39 -10.84 -3.74 -3.77
N ARG A 40 -9.69 -3.69 -4.43
CA ARG A 40 -8.53 -2.90 -4.02
C ARG A 40 -8.12 -1.96 -5.14
N HIS A 41 -7.87 -0.71 -4.80
CA HIS A 41 -7.47 0.29 -5.79
C HIS A 41 -6.00 0.65 -5.64
N PHE A 42 -5.27 0.62 -6.74
CA PHE A 42 -3.86 1.00 -6.80
C PHE A 42 -3.68 2.17 -7.75
N LEU A 43 -2.92 3.17 -7.32
CA LEU A 43 -2.49 4.27 -8.19
C LEU A 43 -1.20 3.86 -8.89
N ILE A 44 -1.20 3.96 -10.22
CA ILE A 44 0.01 3.77 -11.01
C ILE A 44 0.80 5.07 -10.96
N GLN A 45 1.99 4.99 -10.38
CA GLN A 45 2.98 6.05 -10.44
C GLN A 45 4.06 5.61 -11.42
N THR A 46 4.10 6.25 -12.59
CA THR A 46 5.20 6.07 -13.54
C THR A 46 6.37 6.90 -13.05
N SER A 47 6.32 8.23 -13.05
CA SER A 47 7.47 9.05 -12.61
C SER A 47 7.66 9.06 -11.09
N LEU A 48 8.87 8.74 -10.64
CA LEU A 48 9.29 8.86 -9.24
C LEU A 48 9.99 10.20 -8.98
N THR A 49 9.73 10.79 -7.81
CA THR A 49 10.55 11.90 -7.31
C THR A 49 11.92 11.37 -6.87
N PRO A 50 12.99 12.19 -6.88
CA PRO A 50 14.29 11.76 -6.38
C PRO A 50 14.26 11.24 -4.93
N SER A 51 13.31 11.71 -4.12
CA SER A 51 13.12 11.28 -2.72
C SER A 51 12.42 9.92 -2.56
N ALA A 52 11.79 9.39 -3.60
CA ALA A 52 10.84 8.27 -3.46
C ALA A 52 11.46 7.03 -2.80
N ARG A 53 12.73 6.73 -3.10
CA ARG A 53 13.46 5.62 -2.46
C ARG A 53 13.69 5.84 -0.96
N SER A 54 13.94 7.08 -0.56
CA SER A 54 14.07 7.44 0.86
C SER A 54 12.72 7.33 1.56
N ASP A 55 11.65 7.77 0.91
CA ASP A 55 10.28 7.68 1.43
C ASP A 55 9.86 6.21 1.64
N GLU A 56 10.18 5.32 0.70
CA GLU A 56 9.95 3.87 0.84
C GLU A 56 10.67 3.28 2.06
N ARG A 57 11.93 3.67 2.31
CA ARG A 57 12.69 3.23 3.48
C ARG A 57 12.05 3.71 4.79
N ILE A 58 11.55 4.95 4.83
CA ILE A 58 10.83 5.49 6.00
C ILE A 58 9.54 4.70 6.24
N VAL A 59 8.76 4.40 5.19
CA VAL A 59 7.56 3.56 5.30
C VAL A 59 7.92 2.16 5.82
N GLN A 60 9.03 1.58 5.38
CA GLN A 60 9.51 0.30 5.89
C GLN A 60 9.85 0.36 7.38
N LEU A 61 10.54 1.41 7.84
CA LEU A 61 10.83 1.64 9.25
C LEU A 61 9.52 1.72 10.06
N PHE A 62 8.53 2.47 9.58
CA PHE A 62 7.23 2.59 10.24
C PHE A 62 6.51 1.24 10.38
N ARG A 63 6.61 0.35 9.38
CA ARG A 63 6.07 -1.02 9.47
C ARG A 63 6.74 -1.83 10.58
N VAL A 64 8.06 -1.69 10.76
CA VAL A 64 8.78 -2.37 11.85
C VAL A 64 8.37 -1.80 13.21
N MET A 65 8.27 -0.47 13.33
CA MET A 65 7.80 0.16 14.57
C MET A 65 6.38 -0.24 14.95
N ASN A 66 5.47 -0.39 13.98
CA ASN A 66 4.12 -0.90 14.26
C ASN A 66 4.16 -2.28 14.94
N ARG A 67 5.06 -3.18 14.54
CA ARG A 67 5.25 -4.47 15.23
C ARG A 67 5.71 -4.31 16.68
N MET A 68 6.45 -3.25 16.99
CA MET A 68 6.88 -2.92 18.35
C MET A 68 5.72 -2.34 19.16
N PHE A 69 4.94 -1.43 18.58
CA PHE A 69 3.74 -0.87 19.22
C PHE A 69 2.70 -1.93 19.54
N ASP A 70 2.52 -2.90 18.65
CA ASP A 70 1.65 -4.04 18.90
C ASP A 70 2.12 -4.83 20.13
N LYS A 71 3.42 -4.93 20.41
CA LYS A 71 3.94 -5.64 21.59
C LYS A 71 3.93 -4.78 22.86
N HIS A 72 3.92 -3.46 22.74
CA HIS A 72 3.97 -2.54 23.85
C HIS A 72 2.58 -2.28 24.47
N LYS A 73 2.43 -2.54 25.78
CA LYS A 73 1.14 -2.49 26.49
C LYS A 73 0.38 -1.17 26.30
N GLU A 74 1.04 -0.04 26.50
CA GLU A 74 0.38 1.27 26.44
C GLU A 74 0.02 1.68 25.01
N SER A 75 0.84 1.32 24.03
CA SER A 75 0.57 1.59 22.62
C SER A 75 -0.59 0.74 22.12
N ARG A 76 -0.60 -0.56 22.47
CA ARG A 76 -1.69 -1.48 22.15
C ARG A 76 -3.01 -1.06 22.79
N ARG A 77 -3.00 -0.67 24.07
CA ARG A 77 -4.19 -0.21 24.79
C ARG A 77 -4.85 1.00 24.13
N ARG A 78 -4.07 1.82 23.42
CA ARG A 78 -4.51 3.04 22.75
C ARG A 78 -4.65 2.87 21.24
N HIS A 79 -4.45 1.65 20.72
CA HIS A 79 -4.46 1.34 19.29
C HIS A 79 -3.52 2.25 18.46
N LEU A 80 -2.33 2.56 18.99
CA LEU A 80 -1.37 3.41 18.29
C LEU A 80 -0.69 2.64 17.17
N CYS A 81 -0.83 3.14 15.95
CA CYS A 81 -0.10 2.65 14.78
C CYS A 81 0.18 3.79 13.81
N PHE A 82 1.31 3.72 13.12
CA PHE A 82 1.57 4.54 11.94
C PHE A 82 0.79 4.01 10.75
N HIS A 83 0.08 4.88 10.05
CA HIS A 83 -0.47 4.55 8.74
C HIS A 83 0.67 4.31 7.76
N THR A 84 0.75 3.10 7.18
CA THR A 84 1.79 2.73 6.23
C THR A 84 1.14 2.25 4.93
N PRO A 85 1.18 3.04 3.84
CA PRO A 85 0.60 2.62 2.58
C PRO A 85 1.35 1.41 2.01
N ILE A 86 0.65 0.62 1.20
CA ILE A 86 1.25 -0.48 0.44
C ILE A 86 1.80 0.10 -0.86
N ILE A 87 3.12 0.05 -0.99
CA ILE A 87 3.87 0.44 -2.19
C ILE A 87 4.55 -0.83 -2.71
N ILE A 88 4.40 -1.10 -4.01
CA ILE A 88 4.94 -2.28 -4.68
C ILE A 88 5.76 -1.79 -5.87
N PRO A 89 7.11 -1.83 -5.81
CA PRO A 89 7.92 -1.53 -6.97
C PRO A 89 7.78 -2.66 -7.98
N VAL A 90 7.41 -2.34 -9.22
CA VAL A 90 7.17 -3.35 -10.27
C VAL A 90 8.36 -3.47 -11.21
N TRP A 91 9.05 -2.37 -11.51
CA TRP A 91 10.30 -2.36 -12.27
C TRP A 91 11.18 -1.18 -11.84
N SER A 92 12.49 -1.28 -12.12
CA SER A 92 13.40 -0.14 -11.95
C SER A 92 13.16 0.87 -13.07
N GLN A 93 12.78 2.09 -12.70
CA GLN A 93 12.95 3.26 -13.58
C GLN A 93 14.37 3.80 -13.53
#